data_AF-K1A5Y9-F1
#
_entry.id   AF-K1A5Y9-F1
#
_cell.length_a   1.000
_cell.length_b   1.000
_cell.length_c   1.000
_cell.angle_alpha   90.00
_cell.angle_beta   90.00
_cell.angle_gamma   90.00
#
_symmetry.space_group_name_H-M   'P 1'
#
loop_
_entity.id
_entity.type
_entity.pdbx_description
1 polymer ?
#
loop_
_entity_poly.entity_id
_entity_poly.type
_entity_poly.pdbx_seq_one_letter_code
_entity_poly.pdbx_strand_id
1 'polypeptide(L)'
;MRGEYSISPGAVYPNIIRNYYPNAKVNHIFFTQPFLWDLESFDFDEEYVTWLQAIPITEAELQFIEKHGAEVGAQKLEELFEEHQIDVYDFMRPSVV
;
A
#
# COMPACT_ATOMS: atom_id res chain seq x y z
N MET A 1 11.11 -4.89 22.28
CA MET A 1 9.73 -4.49 21.88
C MET A 1 9.67 -4.56 20.37
N ARG A 2 8.87 -5.47 19.81
CA ARG A 2 8.36 -5.28 18.44
C ARG A 2 7.30 -4.18 18.54
N GLY A 3 7.33 -3.18 17.67
CA GLY A 3 6.24 -2.21 17.59
C GLY A 3 4.92 -2.91 17.27
N GLU A 4 3.79 -2.27 17.56
CA GLU A 4 2.45 -2.81 17.25
C GLU A 4 2.21 -3.00 15.75
N TYR A 5 3.05 -2.39 14.91
CA TYR A 5 2.90 -2.39 13.46
C TYR A 5 4.05 -3.13 12.78
N SER A 6 3.71 -4.01 11.84
CA SER A 6 4.66 -4.60 10.89
C SER A 6 4.98 -3.59 9.79
N ILE A 7 6.22 -3.62 9.28
CA ILE A 7 6.64 -2.87 8.09
C ILE A 7 7.18 -3.91 7.10
N SER A 8 6.34 -4.27 6.14
CA SER A 8 6.62 -5.27 5.11
C SER A 8 5.67 -5.06 3.93
N PRO A 9 5.98 -5.59 2.74
CA PRO A 9 4.98 -5.71 1.68
C PRO A 9 3.71 -6.38 2.21
N GLY A 10 2.54 -5.90 1.78
CA GLY A 10 1.25 -6.39 2.26
C GLY A 10 0.72 -5.72 3.54
N ALA A 11 1.57 -4.97 4.27
CA ALA A 11 1.13 -4.30 5.50
C ALA A 11 0.17 -3.14 5.19
N VAL A 12 -0.82 -2.91 6.06
CA VAL A 12 -1.74 -1.77 5.95
C VAL A 12 -1.82 -1.00 7.27
N TYR A 13 -1.70 0.33 7.18
CA TYR A 13 -1.90 1.26 8.28
C TYR A 13 -3.25 1.97 8.10
N PRO A 14 -4.26 1.62 8.91
CA PRO A 14 -5.60 2.13 8.70
C PRO A 14 -5.76 3.57 9.21
N ASN A 15 -6.58 4.36 8.50
CA ASN A 15 -7.08 5.68 8.86
C ASN A 15 -6.02 6.77 9.12
N ILE A 16 -4.79 6.59 8.64
CA ILE A 16 -3.70 7.53 8.92
C ILE A 16 -3.78 8.81 8.09
N ILE A 17 -4.33 8.75 6.87
CA ILE A 17 -4.45 9.92 5.98
C ILE A 17 -5.53 10.89 6.46
N ARG A 18 -6.59 10.37 7.09
CA ARG A 18 -7.73 11.16 7.61
C ARG A 18 -7.31 12.26 8.58
N ASN A 19 -6.20 12.07 9.30
CA ASN A 19 -5.65 13.06 10.22
C ASN A 19 -5.12 14.32 9.52
N TYR A 20 -4.79 14.22 8.22
CA TYR A 20 -4.24 15.31 7.42
C TYR A 20 -5.23 15.79 6.34
N TYR A 21 -5.99 14.86 5.76
CA TYR A 21 -6.99 15.13 4.73
C TYR A 21 -8.33 14.48 5.12
N PRO A 22 -9.16 15.14 5.93
CA PRO A 22 -10.36 14.53 6.54
C PRO A 22 -11.40 13.99 5.57
N ASN A 23 -11.41 14.51 4.33
CA ASN A 23 -12.37 14.17 3.29
C ASN A 23 -11.82 13.20 2.23
N ALA A 24 -10.58 12.73 2.37
CA ALA A 24 -10.00 11.77 1.44
C ALA A 24 -10.84 10.47 1.40
N LYS A 25 -10.95 9.85 0.22
CA LYS A 25 -11.55 8.51 0.09
C LYS A 25 -10.54 7.40 0.35
N VAL A 26 -9.26 7.67 0.08
CA VAL A 26 -8.13 6.77 0.33
C VAL A 26 -7.51 7.03 1.71
N ASN A 27 -8.16 6.54 2.77
CA ASN A 27 -7.79 6.89 4.15
C ASN A 27 -6.71 6.00 4.78
N HIS A 28 -6.38 4.88 4.15
CA HIS A 28 -5.41 3.89 4.65
C HIS A 28 -4.13 3.91 3.82
N ILE A 29 -3.02 3.48 4.40
CA ILE A 29 -1.76 3.30 3.66
C ILE A 29 -1.48 1.81 3.52
N PHE A 30 -1.40 1.34 2.28
CA PHE A 30 -0.92 0.02 1.89
C PHE A 30 0.57 0.10 1.53
N PHE A 31 1.35 -0.88 1.98
CA PHE A 31 2.76 -0.97 1.69
C PHE A 31 3.05 -2.05 0.66
N THR A 32 3.71 -1.69 -0.43
CA THR A 32 4.04 -2.57 -1.56
C THR A 32 5.44 -2.29 -2.11
N GLN A 33 5.91 -3.11 -3.04
CA GLN A 33 7.10 -2.82 -3.83
C GLN A 33 6.87 -1.55 -4.67
N PRO A 34 7.91 -0.73 -4.86
CA PRO A 34 7.78 0.49 -5.65
C PRO A 34 7.47 0.18 -7.12
N PHE A 35 6.44 0.83 -7.66
CA PHE A 35 6.11 0.79 -9.09
C PHE A 35 6.05 2.18 -9.74
N LEU A 36 5.99 3.27 -8.96
CA LEU A 36 6.00 4.65 -9.50
C LEU A 36 7.39 5.08 -9.99
N TRP A 37 8.45 4.48 -9.44
CA TRP A 37 9.83 4.83 -9.73
C TRP A 37 10.62 3.54 -9.91
N ASP A 38 11.57 3.58 -10.85
CA ASP A 38 12.56 2.53 -11.03
C ASP A 38 13.63 2.69 -9.94
N LEU A 39 13.48 1.94 -8.85
CA LEU A 39 14.36 1.99 -7.68
C LEU A 39 15.12 0.67 -7.55
N GLU A 40 16.43 0.74 -7.71
CA GLU A 40 17.31 -0.40 -7.46
C GLU A 40 17.54 -0.59 -5.96
N SER A 41 17.59 -1.85 -5.53
CA SER A 41 17.99 -2.19 -4.16
C SER A 41 19.51 -2.16 -4.04
N PHE A 42 20.01 -1.92 -2.83
CA PHE A 42 21.43 -1.92 -2.54
C PHE A 42 21.81 -3.21 -1.81
N ASP A 43 22.82 -3.87 -2.35
CA ASP A 43 23.42 -5.07 -1.77
C ASP A 43 24.80 -4.70 -1.23
N PHE A 44 24.97 -4.81 0.08
CA PHE A 44 26.22 -4.58 0.80
C PHE A 44 26.68 -5.88 1.45
N ASP A 45 27.96 -5.97 1.81
CA ASP A 45 28.55 -7.21 2.34
C ASP A 45 27.81 -7.80 3.56
N GLU A 46 27.18 -6.95 4.39
CA GLU A 46 26.50 -7.36 5.63
C GLU A 46 24.99 -7.06 5.62
N GLU A 47 24.48 -6.32 4.64
CA GLU A 47 23.11 -5.82 4.64
C GLU A 47 22.51 -5.67 3.25
N TYR A 48 21.21 -5.91 3.17
CA TYR A 48 20.42 -5.70 1.96
C TYR A 48 19.39 -4.61 2.23
N VAL A 49 19.44 -3.54 1.45
CA VAL A 49 18.54 -2.39 1.57
C VAL A 49 17.63 -2.35 0.36
N THR A 50 16.32 -2.40 0.63
CA THR A 50 15.28 -2.31 -0.39
C THR A 50 14.23 -1.27 -0.01
N TRP A 51 13.27 -1.08 -0.91
CA TRP A 51 12.31 0.01 -0.86
C TRP A 51 10.91 -0.51 -0.63
N LEU A 52 10.13 0.29 0.10
CA LEU A 52 8.71 0.04 0.34
C LEU A 52 7.95 1.31 -0.03
N GLN A 53 6.99 1.18 -0.94
CA GLN A 53 6.16 2.27 -1.39
C GLN A 53 4.84 2.28 -0.62
N ALA A 54 4.50 3.46 -0.09
CA ALA A 54 3.25 3.71 0.61
C ALA A 54 2.19 4.20 -0.39
N ILE A 55 1.15 3.40 -0.58
CA ILE A 55 0.04 3.69 -1.51
C ILE A 55 -1.23 3.97 -0.71
N PRO A 56 -1.88 5.14 -0.90
CA PRO A 56 -3.20 5.40 -0.34
C PRO A 56 -4.25 4.44 -0.91
N ILE A 57 -5.02 3.78 -0.03
CA ILE A 57 -6.10 2.88 -0.41
C ILE A 57 -7.42 3.23 0.28
N THR A 58 -8.53 2.87 -0.38
CA THR A 58 -9.89 3.05 0.13
C THR A 58 -10.26 2.00 1.17
N GLU A 59 -11.35 2.21 1.90
CA GLU A 59 -11.91 1.21 2.82
C GLU A 59 -12.27 -0.10 2.11
N ALA A 60 -12.83 -0.03 0.90
CA ALA A 60 -13.21 -1.22 0.13
C ALA A 60 -11.98 -2.06 -0.27
N GLU A 61 -10.87 -1.41 -0.61
CA GLU A 61 -9.60 -2.05 -0.94
C GLU A 61 -8.95 -2.70 0.28
N LEU A 62 -9.04 -2.09 1.46
CA LEU A 62 -8.62 -2.73 2.72
C LEU A 62 -9.45 -3.99 3.01
N GLN A 63 -10.78 -3.89 2.93
CA GLN A 63 -11.67 -5.03 3.15
C GLN A 63 -11.45 -6.15 2.11
N PHE A 64 -11.07 -5.79 0.89
CA PHE A 64 -10.68 -6.75 -0.14
C PHE A 64 -9.43 -7.55 0.25
N ILE A 65 -8.40 -6.88 0.77
CA ILE A 65 -7.19 -7.54 1.28
C ILE A 65 -7.57 -8.50 2.41
N GLU A 66 -8.32 -8.02 3.41
CA GLU A 66 -8.72 -8.82 4.57
C GLU A 66 -9.53 -10.06 4.18
N LYS A 67 -10.45 -9.92 3.22
CA LYS A 67 -11.31 -11.00 2.72
C LYS A 67 -10.51 -12.11 2.03
N HIS A 68 -9.43 -11.78 1.33
CA HIS A 68 -8.62 -12.75 0.59
C HIS A 68 -7.40 -13.26 1.39
N GLY A 69 -7.19 -12.73 2.60
CA GLY A 69 -5.97 -12.92 3.39
C GLY A 69 -4.88 -11.93 2.96
N ALA A 70 -4.10 -11.42 3.92
CA ALA A 70 -3.22 -10.28 3.71
C ALA A 70 -2.25 -10.43 2.52
N GLU A 71 -1.59 -11.59 2.39
CA GLU A 71 -0.61 -11.84 1.33
C GLU A 71 -1.26 -11.92 -0.06
N VAL A 72 -2.26 -12.80 -0.22
CA VAL A 72 -2.97 -13.01 -1.50
C VAL A 72 -3.79 -11.77 -1.89
N GLY A 73 -4.42 -11.13 -0.91
CA GLY A 73 -5.21 -9.93 -1.10
C GLY A 73 -4.37 -8.73 -1.54
N ALA A 74 -3.18 -8.57 -0.97
CA ALA A 74 -2.22 -7.55 -1.38
C ALA A 74 -1.79 -7.74 -2.84
N GLN A 75 -1.37 -8.95 -3.21
CA GLN A 75 -0.98 -9.26 -4.59
C GLN A 75 -2.12 -8.97 -5.58
N LYS A 76 -3.35 -9.41 -5.28
CA LYS A 76 -4.51 -9.13 -6.14
C LYS A 76 -4.85 -7.65 -6.26
N LEU A 77 -4.64 -6.89 -5.19
CA LEU A 77 -4.86 -5.44 -5.23
C LEU A 77 -3.82 -4.74 -6.10
N GLU A 78 -2.56 -5.18 -6.06
CA GLU A 78 -1.50 -4.69 -6.95
C GLU A 78 -1.84 -4.95 -8.43
N GLU A 79 -2.31 -6.15 -8.76
CA GLU A 79 -2.80 -6.50 -10.11
C GLU A 79 -3.93 -5.56 -10.57
N LEU A 80 -4.89 -5.25 -9.68
CA LEU A 80 -5.98 -4.32 -9.99
C LEU A 80 -5.48 -2.88 -10.19
N PHE A 81 -4.49 -2.44 -9.41
CA PHE A 81 -3.87 -1.12 -9.56
C PHE A 81 -3.15 -0.98 -10.90
N GLU A 82 -2.44 -2.03 -11.33
CA GLU A 82 -1.81 -2.09 -12.65
C GLU A 82 -2.85 -2.10 -13.77
N GLU A 83 -3.89 -2.94 -13.68
CA GLU A 83 -4.95 -3.03 -14.70
C GLU A 83 -5.67 -1.68 -14.89
N HIS A 84 -5.99 -1.00 -13.79
CA HIS A 84 -6.77 0.24 -13.81
C HIS A 84 -5.92 1.50 -13.94
N GLN A 85 -4.58 1.38 -13.89
CA GLN A 85 -3.64 2.51 -13.95
C GLN A 85 -4.04 3.64 -12.98
N ILE A 86 -4.17 3.30 -11.69
CA ILE A 86 -4.69 4.24 -10.69
C ILE A 86 -3.85 5.51 -10.58
N ASP A 87 -4.51 6.65 -10.35
CA ASP A 87 -3.84 7.87 -9.93
C ASP A 87 -3.63 7.83 -8.41
N VAL A 88 -2.44 7.40 -7.99
CA VAL A 88 -2.04 7.33 -6.58
C VAL A 88 -1.99 8.70 -5.88
N TYR A 89 -2.00 9.80 -6.64
CA TYR A 89 -2.01 11.17 -6.13
C TYR A 89 -3.42 11.73 -5.96
N ASP A 90 -4.45 11.13 -6.57
CA ASP A 90 -5.84 11.53 -6.40
C ASP A 90 -6.43 10.94 -5.11
N PHE A 91 -6.51 11.77 -4.07
CA PHE A 91 -7.05 11.35 -2.78
C PHE A 91 -8.57 11.16 -2.79
N MET A 92 -9.23 11.50 -3.91
CA MET A 92 -10.68 11.38 -4.13
C MET A 92 -11.06 10.26 -5.10
N ARG A 93 -10.06 9.51 -5.62
CA ARG A 93 -10.29 8.40 -6.56
C ARG A 93 -11.26 7.37 -6.00
N PRO A 94 -12.08 6.72 -6.85
CA PRO A 94 -12.89 5.58 -6.43
C PRO A 94 -12.01 4.35 -6.14
N SER A 95 -12.62 3.36 -5.48
CA SER A 95 -12.09 1.99 -5.38
C SER A 95 -12.00 1.35 -6.76
N VAL A 96 -11.01 0.48 -6.96
CA VAL A 96 -10.91 -0.43 -8.13
C VAL A 96 -11.39 -1.85 -7.85
N VAL A 97 -11.74 -2.15 -6.59
CA VAL A 97 -12.42 -3.38 -6.18
C VAL A 97 -13.93 -3.20 -6.29
#